data_AF-A0A1I7L069-F1
#
_entry.id   AF-A0A1I7L069-F1
#
_cell.length_a   1.000
_cell.length_b   1.000
_cell.length_c   1.000
_cell.angle_alpha   90.00
_cell.angle_beta   90.00
_cell.angle_gamma   90.00
#
_symmetry.space_group_name_H-M   'P 1'
#
loop_
_entity.id
_entity.type
_entity.pdbx_description
1 polymer ?
#
loop_
_entity_poly.entity_id
_entity_poly.type
_entity_poly.pdbx_seq_one_letter_code
_entity_poly.pdbx_strand_id
1 'polypeptide(L)'
;MTKTILHPNIAEQVATAFVHATAARWSFPRVQIQDQEPLVLISVETEPAEAKGIEPPLRKSIAQALNKVMPEHPDHKFGLWMVVFLNEGKMYETVHPSEFQD
;
A
#
# COMPACT_ATOMS: atom_id res chain seq x y z
N MET A 1 19.65 -6.17 -15.09
CA MET A 1 18.54 -5.59 -14.31
C MET A 1 17.26 -5.91 -15.05
N THR A 2 16.43 -6.77 -14.48
CA THR A 2 15.13 -7.14 -15.07
C THR A 2 14.17 -6.01 -14.76
N LYS A 3 13.72 -5.27 -15.78
CA LYS A 3 12.72 -4.20 -15.58
C LYS A 3 11.41 -4.88 -15.22
N THR A 4 10.96 -4.73 -13.98
CA THR A 4 9.62 -5.17 -13.60
C THR A 4 8.61 -4.25 -14.25
N ILE A 5 7.82 -4.79 -15.18
CA ILE A 5 6.78 -4.06 -15.88
C ILE A 5 5.50 -4.25 -15.07
N LEU A 6 5.07 -3.19 -14.39
CA LEU A 6 3.77 -3.20 -13.74
C LEU A 6 2.66 -3.15 -14.79
N HIS A 7 1.60 -3.92 -14.59
CA HIS A 7 0.46 -3.94 -15.49
C HIS A 7 -0.20 -2.55 -15.55
N PRO A 8 -0.73 -2.09 -16.70
CA PRO A 8 -1.37 -0.77 -16.81
C PRO A 8 -2.49 -0.51 -15.80
N ASN A 9 -3.15 -1.59 -15.33
CA ASN A 9 -4.26 -1.53 -14.38
C ASN A 9 -3.82 -1.77 -12.92
N ILE A 10 -2.51 -1.82 -12.62
CA ILE A 10 -2.01 -2.11 -11.27
C ILE A 10 -2.55 -1.11 -10.25
N ALA A 11 -2.72 0.16 -10.64
CA ALA A 11 -3.21 1.20 -9.76
C ALA A 11 -4.64 0.91 -9.28
N GLU A 12 -5.52 0.48 -10.19
CA GLU A 12 -6.90 0.10 -9.87
C GLU A 12 -6.96 -1.17 -9.02
N GLN A 13 -6.14 -2.17 -9.35
CA GLN A 13 -6.07 -3.43 -8.60
C GLN A 13 -5.59 -3.20 -7.16
N VAL A 14 -4.55 -2.38 -6.99
CA VAL A 14 -3.99 -2.02 -5.67
C VAL A 14 -5.01 -1.25 -4.86
N ALA A 15 -5.65 -0.24 -5.44
CA ALA A 15 -6.67 0.54 -4.75
C ALA A 15 -7.87 -0.33 -4.33
N THR A 16 -8.32 -1.21 -5.22
CA THR A 16 -9.40 -2.16 -4.95
C THR A 16 -9.02 -3.12 -3.83
N ALA A 17 -7.84 -3.73 -3.90
CA ALA A 17 -7.34 -4.63 -2.87
C ALA A 17 -7.24 -3.95 -1.49
N PHE A 18 -6.77 -2.70 -1.45
CA PHE A 18 -6.75 -1.92 -0.23
C PHE A 18 -8.16 -1.68 0.35
N VAL A 19 -9.12 -1.26 -0.48
CA VAL A 19 -10.51 -1.03 -0.06
C VAL A 19 -11.13 -2.30 0.48
N HIS A 20 -10.93 -3.44 -0.17
CA HIS A 20 -11.41 -4.73 0.33
C HIS A 20 -10.75 -5.13 1.65
N ALA A 21 -9.43 -4.99 1.77
CA ALA A 21 -8.68 -5.34 2.98
C ALA A 21 -9.08 -4.51 4.21
N THR A 22 -9.57 -3.29 3.97
CA THR A 22 -9.98 -2.33 4.98
C THR A 22 -11.50 -2.25 5.15
N ALA A 23 -12.26 -3.09 4.45
CA ALA A 23 -13.73 -3.06 4.42
C ALA A 23 -14.30 -1.67 4.11
N ALA A 24 -13.66 -0.95 3.19
CA ALA A 24 -14.01 0.42 2.78
C ALA A 24 -14.09 1.41 3.96
N ARG A 25 -13.26 1.20 5.00
CA ARG A 25 -13.20 2.08 6.18
C ARG A 25 -12.85 3.53 5.82
N TRP A 26 -12.02 3.72 4.78
CA TRP A 26 -11.56 5.04 4.33
C TRP A 26 -11.97 5.32 2.89
N SER A 27 -11.75 6.58 2.50
CA SER A 27 -11.87 7.00 1.11
C SER A 27 -11.00 6.17 0.17
N PHE A 28 -11.38 6.17 -1.11
CA PHE A 28 -10.64 5.44 -2.13
C PHE A 28 -9.20 5.98 -2.22
N PRO A 29 -8.17 5.12 -2.11
CA PRO A 29 -6.80 5.59 -2.00
C PRO A 29 -6.30 6.16 -3.34
N ARG A 30 -5.41 7.15 -3.26
CA ARG A 30 -4.63 7.60 -4.40
C ARG A 30 -3.44 6.66 -4.59
N VAL A 31 -3.31 6.09 -5.78
CA VAL A 31 -2.18 5.20 -6.11
C VAL A 31 -1.25 5.91 -7.10
N GLN A 32 0.03 5.97 -6.75
CA GLN A 32 1.10 6.54 -7.56
C GLN A 32 2.15 5.46 -7.83
N ILE A 33 2.52 5.30 -9.09
CA ILE A 33 3.59 4.39 -9.51
C ILE A 33 4.82 5.24 -9.76
N GLN A 34 5.94 4.92 -9.11
CA GLN A 34 7.19 5.62 -9.36
C GLN A 34 7.83 5.11 -10.66
N ASP A 35 8.35 6.02 -11.48
CA ASP A 35 8.91 5.67 -12.79
C ASP A 35 10.36 5.15 -12.71
N GLN A 36 11.09 5.52 -11.65
CA GLN A 36 12.51 5.20 -11.47
C GLN A 36 12.74 3.85 -10.78
N GLU A 37 11.84 3.47 -9.87
CA GLU A 37 11.77 2.17 -9.21
C GLU A 37 10.31 1.72 -9.26
N PRO A 38 9.98 0.43 -9.46
CA PRO A 38 8.61 -0.05 -9.57
C PRO A 38 7.87 -0.04 -8.22
N LEU A 39 8.04 1.00 -7.41
CA LEU A 39 7.39 1.22 -6.12
C LEU A 39 6.02 1.87 -6.33
N VAL A 40 5.03 1.32 -5.64
CA VAL A 40 3.64 1.78 -5.63
C VAL A 40 3.35 2.47 -4.30
N LEU A 41 3.18 3.79 -4.35
CA LEU A 41 2.79 4.60 -3.20
C LEU A 41 1.26 4.71 -3.14
N ILE A 42 0.69 4.34 -2.01
CA ILE A 42 -0.76 4.30 -1.77
C ILE A 42 -1.05 5.34 -0.68
N SER A 43 -1.66 6.45 -1.05
CA SER A 43 -2.00 7.53 -0.12
C SER A 43 -3.48 7.48 0.25
N VAL A 44 -3.76 7.52 1.55
CA VAL A 44 -5.11 7.44 2.11
C VAL A 44 -5.36 8.69 2.93
N GLU A 45 -6.38 9.46 2.58
CA GLU A 45 -6.80 10.61 3.37
C GLU A 45 -7.73 10.14 4.50
N THR A 46 -7.37 10.46 5.73
CA THR A 46 -8.05 10.00 6.95
C THR A 46 -7.84 10.97 8.10
N GLU A 47 -8.80 11.00 9.02
CA GLU A 47 -8.63 11.72 10.28
C GLU A 47 -7.47 11.11 11.11
N PRO A 48 -6.64 11.92 11.80
CA PRO A 48 -5.51 11.42 12.57
C PRO A 48 -5.92 10.44 13.68
N ALA A 49 -7.11 10.64 14.25
CA ALA A 49 -7.67 9.75 15.27
C ALA A 49 -7.97 8.35 14.74
N GLU A 50 -8.28 8.23 13.44
CA GLU A 50 -8.56 6.95 12.79
C GLU A 50 -7.29 6.26 12.27
N ALA A 51 -6.29 7.05 11.87
CA ALA A 51 -4.98 6.57 11.43
C ALA A 51 -4.09 6.15 12.58
N LYS A 52 -4.24 6.76 13.76
CA LYS A 52 -3.37 6.50 14.90
C LYS A 52 -3.63 5.10 15.45
N GLY A 53 -2.63 4.23 15.34
CA GLY A 53 -2.69 2.89 15.90
C GLY A 53 -3.55 1.93 15.08
N ILE A 54 -3.40 1.94 13.76
CA ILE A 54 -3.95 0.89 12.89
C ILE A 54 -3.58 -0.47 13.50
N GLU A 55 -4.62 -1.21 13.88
CA GLU A 55 -4.45 -2.44 14.65
C GLU A 55 -3.63 -3.46 13.86
N PRO A 56 -2.78 -4.27 14.52
CA PRO A 56 -1.95 -5.27 13.85
C PRO A 56 -2.72 -6.21 12.89
N PRO A 57 -3.96 -6.67 13.19
CA PRO A 57 -4.74 -7.47 12.25
C PRO A 57 -5.08 -6.74 10.95
N LEU A 58 -5.43 -5.45 11.05
CA LEU A 58 -5.75 -4.63 9.88
C LEU A 58 -4.51 -4.37 9.03
N ARG A 59 -3.38 -4.06 9.68
CA ARG A 59 -2.06 -3.97 9.02
C ARG A 59 -1.72 -5.26 8.26
N LYS A 60 -1.88 -6.42 8.89
CA LYS A 60 -1.64 -7.74 8.27
C LYS A 60 -2.60 -8.01 7.10
N SER A 61 -3.87 -7.64 7.23
CA SER A 61 -4.87 -7.73 6.15
C SER A 61 -4.46 -6.91 4.93
N ILE A 62 -4.05 -5.65 5.13
CA ILE A 62 -3.54 -4.77 4.07
C ILE A 62 -2.34 -5.41 3.38
N ALA A 63 -1.35 -5.87 4.16
CA ALA A 63 -0.13 -6.47 3.61
C ALA A 63 -0.43 -7.72 2.76
N GLN A 64 -1.28 -8.61 3.26
CA GLN A 64 -1.68 -9.81 2.52
C GLN A 64 -2.42 -9.50 1.23
N ALA A 65 -3.27 -8.47 1.22
CA ALA A 65 -4.00 -8.07 0.03
C ALA A 65 -3.06 -7.45 -1.03
N LEU A 66 -2.16 -6.56 -0.60
CA LEU A 66 -1.22 -5.89 -1.50
C LEU A 66 -0.17 -6.86 -2.07
N ASN A 67 0.37 -7.77 -1.25
CA ASN A 67 1.32 -8.79 -1.71
C ASN A 67 0.72 -9.76 -2.75
N LYS A 68 -0.60 -9.95 -2.78
CA LYS A 68 -1.27 -10.77 -3.81
C LYS A 68 -1.38 -10.08 -5.16
N VAL A 69 -1.40 -8.75 -5.17
CA VAL A 69 -1.54 -7.93 -6.38
C VAL A 69 -0.19 -7.54 -6.94
N MET A 70 0.79 -7.29 -6.06
CA MET A 70 2.10 -6.82 -6.45
C MET A 70 2.98 -7.97 -6.98
N PRO A 71 3.67 -7.78 -8.12
CA PRO A 71 4.61 -8.78 -8.60
C PRO A 71 5.82 -8.88 -7.67
N GLU A 72 6.35 -10.09 -7.55
CA GLU A 72 7.61 -10.33 -6.84
C GLU A 72 8.78 -9.66 -7.59
N HIS A 73 9.72 -9.09 -6.85
CA HIS A 73 10.90 -8.45 -7.41
C HIS A 73 12.18 -8.98 -6.75
N PRO A 74 13.20 -9.44 -7.52
CA PRO A 74 14.42 -10.01 -6.96
C PRO A 74 15.14 -9.09 -5.95
N ASP A 75 15.19 -7.79 -6.28
CA ASP A 75 15.87 -6.78 -5.46
C ASP A 75 15.00 -6.16 -4.34
N HIS A 76 13.67 -6.36 -4.36
CA HIS A 76 12.76 -5.84 -3.34
C HIS A 76 12.09 -7.00 -2.60
N LYS A 77 12.88 -7.69 -1.78
CA LYS A 77 12.47 -8.87 -0.99
C LYS A 77 11.22 -8.65 -0.14
N PHE A 78 10.96 -7.42 0.26
CA PHE A 78 9.85 -7.08 1.14
C PHE A 78 8.55 -6.82 0.35
N GLY A 79 8.67 -6.31 -0.87
CA GLY A 79 7.53 -5.87 -1.67
C GLY A 79 7.77 -4.48 -2.27
N LEU A 80 6.90 -4.13 -3.20
CA LEU A 80 7.01 -2.93 -4.03
C LEU A 80 5.90 -1.92 -3.73
N TRP A 81 5.42 -1.86 -2.49
CA TRP A 81 4.33 -0.96 -2.12
C TRP A 81 4.59 -0.28 -0.79
N MET A 82 3.95 0.85 -0.56
CA MET A 82 3.90 1.50 0.74
C MET A 82 2.56 2.21 0.88
N VAL A 83 1.89 2.03 2.02
CA VAL A 83 0.68 2.80 2.35
C VAL A 83 1.05 3.93 3.29
N VAL A 84 0.61 5.14 2.96
CA VAL A 84 0.77 6.35 3.77
C VAL A 84 -0.60 6.90 4.13
N PHE A 85 -0.83 7.11 5.42
CA PHE A 85 -2.04 7.72 5.94
C PHE A 85 -1.79 9.20 6.19
N LEU A 86 -2.58 10.03 5.54
CA LEU A 86 -2.42 11.48 5.49
C LEU A 86 -3.66 12.17 6.06
N ASN A 87 -3.46 13.35 6.64
CA ASN A 87 -4.51 14.35 6.87
C ASN A 87 -3.98 15.72 6.45
N GLU A 88 -4.70 16.40 5.57
CA GLU A 88 -4.33 17.70 5.01
C GLU A 88 -2.90 17.70 4.42
N GLY A 89 -2.50 16.57 3.83
CA GLY A 89 -1.16 16.37 3.26
C GLY A 89 -0.03 16.10 4.26
N LYS A 90 -0.32 16.08 5.58
CA LYS A 90 0.64 15.65 6.60
C LYS A 90 0.56 14.14 6.81
N MET A 91 1.71 13.47 6.89
CA MET A 91 1.78 12.03 7.17
C MET A 91 1.67 11.74 8.67
N TYR A 92 0.87 10.75 9.03
CA TYR A 92 0.65 10.33 10.42
C TYR A 92 1.05 8.88 10.69
N GLU A 93 0.87 8.00 9.70
CA GLU A 93 1.10 6.58 9.86
C GLU A 93 1.51 5.96 8.52
N THR A 94 2.29 4.88 8.58
CA THR A 94 2.67 4.11 7.39
C THR A 94 2.49 2.62 7.63
N VAL A 95 2.17 1.92 6.55
CA VAL A 95 2.29 0.46 6.48
C VAL A 95 3.29 0.13 5.40
N HIS A 96 4.41 -0.45 5.82
CA HIS A 96 5.50 -0.85 4.95
C HIS A 96 5.60 -2.39 4.90
N PRO A 97 5.86 -2.98 3.72
CA PRO A 97 5.95 -4.43 3.56
C PRO A 97 6.94 -5.11 4.50
N SER A 98 8.02 -4.43 4.87
CA SER A 98 9.05 -4.98 5.76
C SER A 98 8.57 -5.28 7.18
N GLU A 99 7.40 -4.77 7.59
CA GLU A 99 6.81 -5.00 8.91
C GLU A 99 6.27 -6.43 9.10
N PHE A 100 6.09 -7.19 8.01
CA PHE A 100 5.38 -8.48 8.01
C PHE A 100 6.30 -9.67 7.72
N GLN A 101 7.55 -9.58 8.16
CA GLN A 101 8.50 -10.68 8.08
C GLN A 101 8.16 -11.72 9.16
N ASP A 102 7.57 -12.84 8.75
CA ASP A 102 7.63 -14.11 9.49
C ASP A 102 8.85 -14.90 8.98
#